data_AF-A0A936ZF68-F1
#
_entry.id   AF-A0A936ZF68-F1
#
_cell.length_a   1.000
_cell.length_b   1.000
_cell.length_c   1.000
_cell.angle_alpha   90.00
_cell.angle_beta   90.00
_cell.angle_gamma   90.00
#
_symmetry.space_group_name_H-M   'P 1'
#
loop_
_entity.id
_entity.type
_entity.pdbx_description
1 polymer ?
#
loop_
_entity_poly.entity_id
_entity_poly.type
_entity_poly.pdbx_seq_one_letter_code
_entity_poly.pdbx_strand_id
1 'polypeptide(L)' 'MKTAAEYRKHAEECRALAKQVPDSEHRNQLLEMARTWDNLAADREKLVRNHPELDTSKGSIKAQSPVK' A
#
# COMPACT_ATOMS: atom_id res chain seq x y z
N MET A 1 -7.39 0.49 -11.51
CA MET A 1 -7.58 0.65 -10.05
C MET A 1 -6.81 -0.49 -9.39
N LYS A 2 -5.97 -0.23 -8.39
CA LYS A 2 -5.13 -1.27 -7.77
C LYS A 2 -5.95 -2.32 -7.03
N THR A 3 -5.43 -3.54 -6.94
CA THR A 3 -6.04 -4.63 -6.15
C THR A 3 -5.65 -4.56 -4.69
N ALA A 4 -6.42 -5.23 -3.83
CA ALA A 4 -6.05 -5.44 -2.43
C ALA A 4 -4.66 -6.07 -2.28
N ALA A 5 -4.31 -7.03 -3.15
CA ALA A 5 -3.00 -7.68 -3.15
C ALA A 5 -1.87 -6.69 -3.46
N GLU A 6 -2.06 -5.76 -4.41
CA GLU A 6 -1.09 -4.71 -4.70
C GLU A 6 -0.90 -3.75 -3.52
N TYR A 7 -1.99 -3.39 -2.82
CA TYR A 7 -1.91 -2.55 -1.63
C TYR A 7 -1.13 -3.24 -0.50
N ARG A 8 -1.35 -4.54 -0.25
CA ARG A 8 -0.54 -5.31 0.71
C ARG A 8 0.93 -5.37 0.31
N LYS A 9 1.22 -5.59 -0.97
CA LYS A 9 2.59 -5.62 -1.48
C LYS A 9 3.31 -4.29 -1.22
N HIS A 10 2.65 -3.15 -1.48
CA HIS A 10 3.19 -1.84 -1.14
C HIS A 10 3.38 -1.62 0.36
N ALA A 11 2.46 -2.12 1.20
CA ALA A 11 2.62 -2.06 2.65
C ALA A 11 3.86 -2.82 3.11
N GLU A 12 4.10 -4.01 2.55
CA GLU A 12 5.30 -4.81 2.83
C GLU A 12 6.57 -4.13 2.33
N GLU A 13 6.56 -3.55 1.12
CA GLU A 13 7.70 -2.78 0.59
C GLU A 13 8.03 -1.59 1.50
N CYS A 14 7.02 -0.84 1.96
CA CYS A 14 7.21 0.26 2.90
C CYS A 14 7.79 -0.22 4.24
N ARG A 15 7.34 -1.37 4.77
CA ARG A 15 7.91 -1.97 6.00
C ARG A 15 9.34 -2.46 5.78
N ALA A 16 9.63 -3.05 4.63
CA ALA A 16 10.96 -3.53 4.28
C ALA A 16 11.95 -2.36 4.13
N LEU A 17 11.51 -1.24 3.54
CA LEU A 17 12.28 0.00 3.51
C LEU A 17 12.46 0.58 4.91
N ALA A 18 11.40 0.64 5.73
CA ALA A 18 11.47 1.12 7.11
C ALA A 18 12.43 0.31 8.00
N LYS A 19 12.68 -0.97 7.68
CA LYS A 19 13.68 -1.79 8.38
C LYS A 19 15.12 -1.45 7.95
N GLN A 20 15.30 -0.97 6.74
CA GLN A 20 16.61 -0.58 6.18
C GLN A 20 16.97 0.87 6.51
N VAL A 21 15.97 1.70 6.83
CA VAL A 21 16.16 3.10 7.24
C VAL A 21 16.48 3.15 8.75
N PRO A 22 17.66 3.65 9.15
CA PRO A 22 17.99 3.85 10.56
C PRO A 22 17.06 4.88 11.21
N ASP A 23 16.82 4.74 12.51
CA ASP A 23 15.80 5.43 13.32
C ASP A 23 15.69 6.94 13.03
N SER A 24 14.84 7.26 12.06
CA SER A 24 14.65 8.60 11.52
C SER A 24 13.16 8.83 11.36
N GLU A 25 12.75 10.10 11.32
CA GLU A 25 11.36 10.48 11.06
C GLU A 25 10.80 9.81 9.79
N HIS A 26 11.65 9.61 8.78
CA HIS A 26 11.35 8.85 7.56
C HIS A 26 10.92 7.38 7.81
N ARG A 27 11.50 6.71 8.82
CA ARG A 27 11.08 5.35 9.19
C ARG A 27 9.64 5.35 9.69
N ASN A 28 9.30 6.30 10.54
CA ASN A 28 7.92 6.45 11.04
C ASN A 28 6.95 6.76 9.90
N GLN A 29 7.31 7.66 8.98
CA GLN A 29 6.48 7.94 7.80
C GLN A 29 6.27 6.70 6.91
N LEU A 30 7.30 5.89 6.69
CA LEU A 30 7.18 4.64 5.94
C LEU A 30 6.26 3.62 6.65
N LEU A 31 6.32 3.56 7.98
CA LEU A 31 5.43 2.70 8.78
C LEU A 31 3.97 3.18 8.75
N GLU A 32 3.74 4.49 8.81
CA GLU A 32 2.41 5.09 8.66
C GLU A 32 1.84 4.89 7.26
N MET A 33 2.66 5.06 6.23
CA MET A 33 2.28 4.73 4.85
C MET A 33 1.92 3.26 4.72
N ALA A 34 2.74 2.35 5.26
CA ALA A 34 2.45 0.93 5.24
C ALA A 34 1.11 0.61 5.89
N ARG A 35 0.80 1.25 7.02
CA ARG A 35 -0.48 1.09 7.74
C ARG A 35 -1.66 1.60 6.93
N THR A 36 -1.48 2.71 6.22
CA THR A 36 -2.50 3.28 5.32
C THR A 36 -2.80 2.34 4.15
N TRP A 37 -1.75 1.76 3.54
CA TRP A 37 -1.91 0.77 2.47
C TRP A 37 -2.60 -0.50 2.94
N ASP A 38 -2.31 -0.98 4.15
CA ASP A 38 -2.97 -2.14 4.78
C ASP A 38 -4.48 -1.89 4.95
N ASN A 39 -4.85 -0.70 5.45
CA ASN A 39 -6.25 -0.30 5.57
C ASN A 39 -6.96 -0.19 4.20
N LEU A 40 -6.29 0.40 3.19
CA LEU A 40 -6.82 0.47 1.82
C LEU A 40 -7.00 -0.92 1.20
N ALA A 41 -6.06 -1.85 1.46
CA ALA A 41 -6.19 -3.23 1.05
C ALA A 41 -7.42 -3.89 1.67
N ALA A 42 -7.57 -3.78 2.99
CA ALA A 42 -8.68 -4.36 3.72
C ALA A 42 -10.05 -3.78 3.31
N ASP A 43 -10.11 -2.46 3.07
CA ASP A 43 -11.30 -1.80 2.54
C ASP A 43 -11.63 -2.30 1.12
N ARG A 44 -10.61 -2.44 0.26
CA ARG A 44 -10.79 -3.00 -1.08
C ARG A 44 -11.23 -4.46 -1.05
N GLU A 45 -10.70 -5.30 -0.17
CA GLU A 45 -11.14 -6.69 0.01
C GLU A 45 -12.61 -6.76 0.43
N LYS A 46 -13.03 -5.90 1.37
CA LYS A 46 -14.44 -5.81 1.78
C LYS A 46 -15.34 -5.33 0.64
N LEU A 47 -14.89 -4.33 -0.10
CA LEU A 47 -15.62 -3.76 -1.22
C LEU A 47 -15.77 -4.78 -2.36
N VAL A 48 -14.70 -5.48 -2.74
CA VAL A 48 -14.75 -6.54 -3.76
C VAL A 48 -15.58 -7.74 -3.29
N ARG A 49 -15.51 -8.09 -2.00
CA ARG A 49 -16.36 -9.16 -1.43
C ARG A 49 -17.85 -8.82 -1.53
N ASN A 50 -18.21 -7.55 -1.33
CA ASN A 50 -19.59 -7.09 -1.43
C ASN A 50 -20.01 -6.73 -2.87
N HIS A 51 -19.05 -6.40 -3.72
CA HIS A 51 -19.24 -5.92 -5.09
C HIS A 51 -18.14 -6.51 -6.00
N PRO A 52 -18.28 -7.77 -6.43
CA PRO A 52 -17.26 -8.48 -7.21
C PRO A 52 -16.99 -7.84 -8.58
N GLU A 53 -17.91 -7.03 -9.10
CA GLU A 53 -17.74 -6.21 -10.32
C GLU A 53 -16.68 -5.11 -10.19
N LEU A 54 -16.26 -4.77 -8.96
CA LEU A 54 -15.23 -3.75 -8.68
C LEU A 54 -13.82 -4.36 -8.59
N ASP A 55 -13.63 -5.66 -8.89
CA ASP A 55 -12.30 -6.24 -9.00
C ASP A 55 -11.59 -5.71 -10.25
N THR A 56 -10.61 -4.84 -10.04
CA THR A 56 -9.96 -4.08 -11.10
C THR A 56 -8.51 -4.51 -11.29
N SER A 57 -8.19 -5.81 -11.17
CA SER A 57 -6.86 -6.43 -11.33
C SER A 57 -6.04 -6.07 -12.59
N LYS A 58 -6.52 -5.18 -13.46
CA LYS A 58 -5.79 -4.62 -14.61
C LYS A 58 -5.69 -3.11 -14.49
N GLY A 59 -4.60 -2.57 -13.94
CA GLY A 59 -4.39 -1.12 -13.94
C GLY A 59 -3.27 -0.63 -13.03
N SER A 60 -2.07 -1.15 -13.30
CA SER A 60 -0.79 -0.82 -12.67
C SER A 60 -0.38 0.66 -12.70
N ILE A 61 0.17 1.10 -11.55
CA ILE A 61 1.39 1.91 -11.35
C ILE A 61 1.45 3.36 -11.87
N LYS A 62 1.52 4.32 -10.94
CA LYS A 62 2.63 5.30 -10.74
C LYS A 62 2.25 6.32 -9.66
N ALA A 63 2.89 6.26 -8.50
CA ALA A 63 3.07 7.42 -7.61
C ALA A 63 4.13 7.08 -6.55
N GLN A 64 5.30 6.64 -7.00
CA GLN A 64 6.50 6.74 -6.19
C GLN A 64 7.11 8.10 -6.59
N SER A 65 6.65 9.14 -5.90
CA SER A 65 7.20 10.48 -6.08
C SER A 65 8.58 10.50 -5.41
N PRO A 66 9.64 10.94 -6.10
CA PRO A 66 10.94 11.13 -5.47
C PRO A 66 10.83 12.35 -4.56
N VAL A 67 11.07 12.15 -3.26
CA VAL A 67 11.30 13.27 -2.34
C VAL A 67 12.58 13.96 -2.79
N LYS A 68 12.46 15.22 -3.22
CA LYS A 68 13.58 16.12 -3.52
C LYS A 68 14.07 16.79 -2.24
#